data_AF-A0A1V5DRP7-F1
#
_entry.id   AF-A0A1V5DRP7-F1
#
_cell.length_a   1.000
_cell.length_b   1.000
_cell.length_c   1.000
_cell.angle_alpha   90.00
_cell.angle_beta   90.00
_cell.angle_gamma   90.00
#
_symmetry.space_group_name_H-M   'P 1'
#
loop_
_entity.id
_entity.type
_entity.pdbx_description
1 polymer ?
#
loop_
_entity_poly.entity_id
_entity_poly.type
_entity_poly.pdbx_seq_one_letter_code
_entity_poly.pdbx_strand_id
1 'polypeptide(L)'
;MPVKPTEQEEEYFARQEYERKRKQEEKNHKLMQQAEKDRRQKLHYMRCPKCGMELIEINYKNTKIDKCSECHGIWMDQGELEQITHMEKSVLDKFFGVFKD
;
A
#
# COMPACT_ATOMS: atom_id res chain seq x y z
N MET A 1 -37.44 5.41 -44.92
CA MET A 1 -36.48 4.28 -45.10
C MET A 1 -35.30 4.56 -44.18
N PRO A 2 -34.79 3.60 -43.40
CA PRO A 2 -33.60 3.84 -42.60
C PRO A 2 -32.43 4.14 -43.54
N VAL A 3 -31.81 5.31 -43.35
CA VAL A 3 -30.65 5.73 -44.14
C VAL A 3 -29.48 4.85 -43.70
N LYS A 4 -28.85 4.16 -44.65
CA LYS A 4 -27.67 3.36 -44.36
C LYS A 4 -26.48 4.30 -44.12
N PRO A 5 -25.72 4.15 -43.03
CA PRO A 5 -24.55 4.98 -42.79
C PRO A 5 -23.57 4.88 -43.95
N THR A 6 -22.87 5.98 -44.22
CA THR A 6 -21.77 6.03 -45.17
C THR A 6 -20.57 5.24 -44.64
N GLU A 7 -19.69 4.78 -45.53
CA GLU A 7 -18.46 4.06 -45.15
C GLU A 7 -17.61 4.83 -44.12
N GLN A 8 -17.55 6.17 -44.26
CA GLN A 8 -16.85 7.06 -43.32
C GLN A 8 -17.50 7.09 -41.92
N GLU A 9 -18.83 7.01 -41.85
CA GLU A 9 -19.55 6.95 -40.57
C GLU A 9 -19.34 5.60 -39.89
N GLU A 10 -19.34 4.49 -40.64
CA GLU A 10 -19.05 3.15 -40.11
C GLU A 10 -17.63 3.05 -39.53
N GLU A 11 -16.62 3.56 -40.23
CA GLU A 11 -15.24 3.61 -39.75
C GLU A 11 -15.09 4.48 -38.49
N TYR A 12 -15.78 5.62 -38.43
CA TYR A 12 -15.77 6.52 -37.29
C TYR A 12 -16.32 5.82 -36.04
N PHE A 13 -17.48 5.16 -36.15
CA PHE A 13 -18.09 4.43 -35.04
C PHE A 13 -17.22 3.27 -34.57
N ALA A 14 -16.63 2.50 -35.50
CA ALA A 14 -15.71 1.41 -35.16
C ALA A 14 -14.49 1.91 -34.35
N ARG A 15 -13.93 3.06 -34.72
CA ARG A 15 -12.81 3.69 -34.00
C ARG A 15 -13.20 4.13 -32.59
N GLN A 16 -14.37 4.77 -32.45
CA GLN A 16 -14.91 5.19 -31.14
C GLN A 16 -15.20 4.00 -30.21
N GLU A 17 -15.76 2.91 -30.75
CA GLU A 17 -16.00 1.69 -29.97
C GLU A 17 -14.70 1.05 -29.49
N TYR A 18 -13.69 0.98 -30.36
CA TYR A 18 -12.37 0.46 -30.00
C TYR A 18 -11.72 1.29 -28.88
N GLU A 19 -11.72 2.61 -29.00
CA GLU A 19 -11.19 3.50 -27.96
C GLU A 19 -11.95 3.35 -26.63
N ARG A 20 -13.28 3.22 -26.68
CA ARG A 20 -14.12 3.00 -25.49
C ARG A 20 -13.81 1.66 -24.83
N LYS A 21 -13.68 0.58 -25.61
CA LYS A 21 -13.30 -0.75 -25.11
C LYS A 21 -11.92 -0.72 -24.46
N ARG A 22 -10.92 -0.10 -25.12
CA ARG A 22 -9.57 0.09 -24.55
C ARG A 22 -9.59 0.82 -23.22
N LYS A 23 -10.27 1.97 -23.15
CA LYS A 23 -10.42 2.73 -21.90
C LYS A 23 -11.11 1.91 -20.81
N GLN A 24 -12.11 1.11 -21.17
CA GLN A 24 -12.81 0.24 -20.22
C GLN A 24 -11.89 -0.87 -19.69
N GLU A 25 -11.12 -1.51 -20.56
CA GLU A 25 -10.13 -2.54 -20.18
C GLU A 25 -9.05 -1.96 -19.26
N GLU A 26 -8.49 -0.79 -19.61
CA GLU A 26 -7.52 -0.09 -18.76
C GLU A 26 -8.10 0.25 -17.39
N LYS A 27 -9.36 0.73 -17.35
CA LYS A 27 -10.07 1.01 -16.09
C LYS A 27 -10.28 -0.26 -15.27
N ASN A 28 -10.75 -1.33 -15.92
CA ASN A 28 -10.96 -2.62 -15.27
C ASN A 28 -9.63 -3.15 -14.70
N HIS A 29 -8.54 -3.07 -15.45
CA HIS A 29 -7.22 -3.49 -14.98
C HIS A 29 -6.78 -2.68 -13.75
N LYS A 30 -6.91 -1.35 -13.77
CA LYS A 30 -6.60 -0.49 -12.61
C LYS A 30 -7.44 -0.84 -11.38
N LEU A 31 -8.74 -1.07 -11.56
CA LEU A 31 -9.64 -1.48 -10.49
C LEU A 31 -9.22 -2.82 -9.88
N MET A 32 -8.85 -3.80 -10.72
CA MET A 32 -8.39 -5.11 -10.27
C MET A 32 -7.07 -5.00 -9.49
N GLN A 33 -6.12 -4.18 -9.95
CA GLN A 33 -4.87 -3.94 -9.21
C GLN A 33 -5.12 -3.27 -7.85
N GLN A 34 -6.00 -2.27 -7.80
CA GLN A 34 -6.35 -1.59 -6.56
C GLN A 34 -7.04 -2.55 -5.58
N ALA A 35 -7.98 -3.37 -6.06
CA ALA A 35 -8.67 -4.36 -5.24
C ALA A 35 -7.70 -5.38 -4.63
N GLU A 36 -6.68 -5.83 -5.39
CA GLU A 36 -5.66 -6.73 -4.86
C GLU A 36 -4.77 -6.04 -3.82
N LYS A 37 -4.40 -4.76 -4.04
CA LYS A 37 -3.65 -3.97 -3.05
C LYS A 37 -4.44 -3.83 -1.75
N ASP A 38 -5.71 -3.47 -1.84
CA ASP A 38 -6.59 -3.31 -0.68
C ASP A 38 -6.78 -4.64 0.05
N ARG A 39 -6.90 -5.76 -0.69
CA ARG A 39 -6.98 -7.11 -0.13
C ARG A 39 -5.72 -7.45 0.67
N ARG A 40 -4.53 -7.19 0.11
CA ARG A 40 -3.25 -7.44 0.79
C ARG A 40 -3.12 -6.59 2.05
N GLN A 41 -3.42 -5.29 1.96
CA GLN A 41 -3.38 -4.38 3.11
C GLN A 41 -4.26 -4.88 4.25
N LYS A 42 -5.49 -5.30 3.95
CA LYS A 42 -6.40 -5.86 4.97
C LYS A 42 -5.88 -7.16 5.59
N LEU A 43 -5.25 -8.03 4.81
CA LEU A 43 -4.75 -9.32 5.31
C LEU A 43 -3.62 -9.15 6.34
N HIS A 44 -2.75 -8.16 6.16
CA HIS A 44 -1.61 -7.94 7.06
C HIS A 44 -1.81 -6.81 8.08
N TYR A 45 -2.94 -6.10 8.04
CA TYR A 45 -3.23 -5.03 8.99
C TYR A 45 -3.27 -5.56 10.42
N MET A 46 -2.48 -4.96 11.33
CA MET A 46 -2.29 -5.41 12.72
C MET A 46 -1.88 -6.87 12.87
N ARG A 47 -1.18 -7.42 11.86
CA ARG A 47 -0.61 -8.77 11.88
C ARG A 47 0.90 -8.70 11.80
N CYS A 48 1.55 -9.45 12.68
CA CYS A 48 2.99 -9.58 12.71
C CYS A 48 3.46 -10.26 11.43
N PRO A 49 4.33 -9.64 10.61
CA PRO A 49 4.83 -10.25 9.39
C PRO A 49 5.84 -11.38 9.66
N LYS A 50 6.33 -11.55 10.90
CA LYS A 50 7.23 -12.66 11.28
C LYS A 50 6.48 -13.95 11.58
N CYS A 51 5.38 -13.90 12.33
CA CYS A 51 4.65 -15.11 12.77
C CYS A 51 3.13 -15.09 12.49
N GLY A 52 2.58 -14.02 11.92
CA GLY A 52 1.16 -13.90 11.59
C GLY A 52 0.23 -13.52 12.74
N MET A 53 0.74 -13.44 13.98
CA MET A 53 -0.07 -13.14 15.16
C MET A 53 -0.42 -11.67 15.29
N GLU A 54 -1.41 -11.36 16.13
CA GLU A 54 -1.87 -9.99 16.34
C GLU A 54 -0.79 -9.09 16.94
N LEU A 55 -0.71 -7.88 16.40
CA LEU A 55 0.03 -6.77 16.97
C LEU A 55 -0.85 -6.05 18.00
N ILE A 56 -0.27 -5.71 19.14
CA ILE A 56 -0.92 -4.99 20.23
C ILE A 56 -0.24 -3.64 20.37
N GLU A 57 -1.02 -2.56 20.30
CA GLU A 57 -0.53 -1.21 20.56
C GLU A 57 -0.14 -1.06 22.04
N ILE A 58 1.07 -0.60 22.31
CA ILE A 58 1.56 -0.26 23.65
C ILE A 58 2.10 1.17 23.66
N ASN A 59 1.96 1.84 24.81
CA ASN A 59 2.57 3.15 25.00
C ASN A 59 3.98 2.97 25.60
N TYR A 60 5.00 3.36 24.83
CA TYR A 60 6.38 3.37 25.25
C TYR A 60 6.93 4.79 25.18
N LYS A 61 7.30 5.36 26.34
CA LYS A 61 7.85 6.72 26.46
C LYS A 61 7.00 7.81 25.77
N ASN A 62 5.67 7.72 25.87
CA ASN A 62 4.70 8.60 25.21
C ASN A 62 4.59 8.41 23.68
N THR A 63 5.20 7.36 23.13
CA THR A 63 5.04 6.95 21.72
C THR A 63 4.24 5.66 21.68
N LYS A 64 3.21 5.60 20.83
CA LYS A 64 2.48 4.35 20.57
C LYS A 64 3.35 3.49 19.67
N ILE A 65 3.52 2.21 20.00
CA ILE A 65 4.27 1.25 19.18
C ILE A 65 3.50 -0.07 19.16
N ASP A 66 3.70 -0.84 18.10
CA ASP A 66 3.03 -2.13 17.92
C ASP A 66 3.94 -3.29 18.33
N LYS A 67 3.48 -4.10 19.28
CA LYS A 67 4.20 -5.28 19.76
C LYS A 67 3.46 -6.56 19.39
N CYS A 68 4.17 -7.52 18.82
CA CYS A 68 3.62 -8.85 18.61
C CYS A 68 3.36 -9.58 19.94
N SER A 69 2.14 -10.10 20.08
CA SER A 69 1.69 -10.89 21.22
C SER A 69 2.50 -12.18 21.44
N GLU A 70 3.06 -12.76 20.39
CA GLU A 70 3.73 -14.07 20.46
C GLU A 70 5.25 -13.98 20.31
N CYS A 71 5.76 -13.49 19.18
CA CYS A 71 7.20 -13.49 18.93
C CYS A 71 7.92 -12.25 19.48
N HIS A 72 7.18 -11.35 20.14
CA HIS A 72 7.67 -10.11 20.75
C HIS A 72 8.39 -9.13 19.80
N GLY A 73 8.19 -9.27 18.49
CA GLY A 73 8.68 -8.29 17.51
C GLY A 73 8.02 -6.92 17.72
N ILE A 74 8.78 -5.85 17.51
CA ILE A 74 8.33 -4.46 17.64
C ILE A 74 8.24 -3.85 16.24
N TRP A 75 7.13 -3.18 15.97
CA TRP A 75 6.80 -2.51 14.73
C TRP A 75 6.46 -1.06 15.05
N MET A 76 6.99 -0.16 14.25
CA MET A 76 6.89 1.29 14.45
C MET A 76 6.62 1.94 13.10
N ASP A 77 5.78 2.96 13.11
CA ASP A 77 5.54 3.81 11.96
C ASP A 77 6.72 4.76 11.72
N GLN A 78 6.75 5.36 10.53
CA GLN A 78 7.77 6.33 10.17
C GLN A 78 7.75 7.51 11.16
N GLY A 79 8.91 7.83 11.75
CA GLY A 79 9.04 8.94 12.71
C GLY A 79 8.87 8.54 14.18
N GLU A 80 8.38 7.35 14.50
CA GLU A 80 8.20 6.90 15.89
C GLU A 80 9.52 6.51 16.55
N LEU A 81 10.42 5.88 15.78
CA LEU A 81 11.75 5.54 16.27
C LEU A 81 12.53 6.81 16.65
N GLU A 82 12.47 7.86 15.82
CA GLU A 82 13.11 9.14 16.08
C GLU A 82 12.57 9.81 17.35
N GLN A 83 11.25 9.74 17.59
CA GLN A 83 10.66 10.23 18.84
C GLN A 83 11.25 9.50 20.06
N ILE A 84 11.46 8.19 19.95
CA ILE A 84 12.06 7.38 21.01
C ILE A 84 13.56 7.70 21.18
N THR A 85 14.32 7.84 20.08
CA THR A 85 15.79 8.04 20.11
C THR A 85 16.20 9.45 20.49
N HIS A 86 15.38 10.46 20.21
CA HIS A 86 15.64 11.83 20.69
C HIS A 86 15.74 11.93 22.23
N MET A 87 15.18 10.95 22.94
CA MET A 87 15.33 10.80 24.40
C MET A 87 16.62 10.09 24.83
N GLU A 88 17.31 9.36 23.94
CA GLU A 88 18.48 8.51 24.24
C GLU A 88 19.62 8.67 23.22
N LYS A 89 20.09 9.91 23.03
CA LYS A 89 21.16 10.28 22.06
C LYS A 89 22.54 9.60 22.26
N SER A 90 22.71 8.65 23.17
CA SER A 90 24.05 8.16 23.52
C SER A 90 24.46 6.84 22.87
N VAL A 91 23.52 5.90 22.69
CA VAL A 91 23.84 4.53 22.27
C VAL A 91 23.35 4.22 20.86
N LEU A 92 22.19 4.74 20.47
CA LEU A 92 21.59 4.48 19.16
C LEU A 92 22.35 5.20 18.03
N ASP A 93 22.82 6.43 18.26
CA ASP A 93 23.64 7.18 17.29
C ASP A 93 24.93 6.44 16.90
N LYS A 94 25.54 5.71 17.86
CA LYS A 94 26.73 4.88 17.61
C LYS A 94 26.38 3.61 16.82
N PHE A 95 25.20 3.04 17.06
CA PHE A 95 24.73 1.84 16.38
C PHE A 95 24.38 2.14 14.91
N PHE A 96 23.65 3.24 14.64
CA PHE A 96 23.27 3.64 13.28
C PHE A 96 24.44 4.20 12.45
N GLY A 97 25.47 4.77 13.10
CA GLY A 97 26.70 5.19 12.41
C GLY A 97 27.49 4.04 11.78
N VAL A 98 27.25 2.79 12.19
CA VAL A 98 27.90 1.58 11.65
C VAL A 98 27.18 1.04 10.40
N PHE A 99 25.88 1.34 10.23
CA PHE A 99 25.08 0.88 9.08
C PHE A 99 24.96 1.93 7.97
N LYS A 100 25.66 3.06 8.11
CA LYS A 100 25.70 4.13 7.11
C LYS A 100 26.97 3.94 6.26
N ASP A 101 26.95 2.90 5.44
CA ASP A 101 27.80 2.79 4.24
C ASP A 101 26.96 3.13 3.00
#